data_AF-A0A6M0ARK3-F1
#
_entry.id   AF-A0A6M0ARK3-F1
#
_cell.length_a   1.000
_cell.length_b   1.000
_cell.length_c   1.000
_cell.angle_alpha   90.00
_cell.angle_beta   90.00
_cell.angle_gamma   90.00
#
_symmetry.space_group_name_H-M   'P 1'
#
loop_
_entity.id
_entity.type
_entity.pdbx_description
1 polymer ?
#
loop_
_entity_poly.entity_id
_entity_poly.type
_entity_poly.pdbx_seq_one_letter_code
_entity_poly.pdbx_strand_id
1 'polypeptide(L)'
;VSNQLQGALDYLVRTTTNLLVVEAKQEDLTNGFTQMAVELIALDQWEKCPSVDQQPQLFGAVSTGTIWQFGILHRQHKLITQILTLYRVPTDLEPLTRILIAALSSSN
;
A
#
# COMPACT_ATOMS: atom_id res chain seq x y z
N VAL A 1 -14.74 -5.15 -8.60
CA VAL A 1 -15.01 -5.06 -7.15
C VAL A 1 -16.34 -5.72 -6.83
N SER A 2 -16.42 -6.49 -5.74
CA SER A 2 -17.57 -7.32 -5.36
C SER A 2 -18.29 -6.74 -4.14
N ASN A 3 -19.47 -7.27 -3.79
CA ASN A 3 -20.18 -6.89 -2.56
C ASN A 3 -19.37 -7.14 -1.27
N GLN A 4 -18.33 -7.98 -1.34
CA GLN A 4 -17.43 -8.31 -0.23
C GLN A 4 -16.14 -7.47 -0.24
N LEU A 5 -15.85 -6.79 -1.35
CA LEU A 5 -14.68 -5.95 -1.56
C LEU A 5 -15.16 -4.56 -2.03
N GLN A 6 -15.77 -3.83 -1.11
CA GLN A 6 -16.28 -2.48 -1.32
C GLN A 6 -15.85 -1.59 -0.15
N GLY A 7 -15.40 -0.38 -0.46
CA GLY A 7 -14.83 0.55 0.51
C GLY A 7 -14.27 1.79 -0.18
N ALA A 8 -13.82 2.76 0.62
CA ALA A 8 -13.13 3.94 0.15
C ALA A 8 -11.68 3.87 0.63
N LEU A 9 -10.74 4.12 -0.28
CA LEU A 9 -9.34 4.33 0.07
C LEU A 9 -9.19 5.75 0.60
N ASP A 10 -8.45 5.95 1.69
CA ASP A 10 -8.10 7.31 2.15
C ASP A 10 -7.26 8.02 1.08
N TYR A 11 -6.20 7.35 0.59
CA TYR A 11 -5.38 7.86 -0.50
C TYR A 11 -4.95 6.75 -1.46
N LEU A 12 -5.17 7.01 -2.76
CA LEU A 12 -4.58 6.25 -3.86
C LEU A 12 -3.59 7.15 -4.61
N VAL A 13 -2.30 6.89 -4.45
CA VAL A 13 -1.25 7.58 -5.18
C VAL A 13 -0.91 6.75 -6.42
N ARG A 14 -0.87 7.39 -7.59
CA ARG A 14 -0.64 6.68 -8.84
C ARG A 14 0.29 7.44 -9.78
N THR A 15 1.15 6.68 -10.44
CA THR A 15 1.84 7.11 -11.66
C THR A 15 1.15 6.48 -12.86
N THR A 16 1.75 6.59 -14.04
CA THR A 16 1.27 5.87 -15.23
C THR A 16 1.43 4.36 -15.12
N THR A 17 2.34 3.88 -14.26
CA THR A 17 2.73 2.46 -14.18
C THR A 17 2.47 1.82 -12.83
N ASN A 18 2.41 2.60 -11.75
CA ASN A 18 2.38 2.08 -10.38
C ASN A 18 1.27 2.71 -9.55
N LEU A 19 0.69 1.88 -8.68
CA LEU A 19 -0.23 2.27 -7.62
C LEU A 19 0.38 2.06 -6.24
N LEU A 20 0.08 2.97 -5.32
CA LEU A 20 0.36 2.91 -3.89
C LEU A 20 -0.90 3.30 -3.12
N VAL A 21 -1.30 2.47 -2.16
CA VAL A 21 -2.39 2.79 -1.22
C VAL A 21 -1.80 3.37 0.07
N VAL A 22 -2.43 4.40 0.62
CA VAL A 22 -2.10 4.89 1.96
C VAL A 22 -3.38 5.01 2.78
N GLU A 23 -3.40 4.29 3.90
CA GLU A 23 -4.50 4.29 4.88
C GLU A 23 -4.10 5.13 6.10
N ALA A 24 -4.94 6.09 6.48
CA ALA A 24 -4.71 6.97 7.62
C ALA A 24 -5.53 6.48 8.83
N LYS A 25 -4.84 6.19 9.94
CA LYS A 25 -5.46 5.71 11.17
C LYS A 25 -5.13 6.55 12.38
N GLN A 26 -6.06 6.63 13.31
CA GLN A 26 -5.81 7.17 14.63
C GLN A 26 -5.26 6.05 15.53
N GLU A 27 -3.95 6.03 15.73
CA GLU A 27 -3.18 5.16 16.65
C GLU A 27 -3.23 3.63 16.38
N ASP A 28 -4.23 3.11 15.68
CA ASP A 28 -4.42 1.67 15.45
C ASP A 28 -3.83 1.20 14.11
N LEU A 29 -2.51 0.99 14.11
CA LEU A 29 -1.79 0.47 12.95
C LEU A 29 -2.17 -0.98 12.62
N THR A 30 -2.56 -1.79 13.60
CA THR A 30 -2.89 -3.21 13.38
C THR A 30 -4.19 -3.35 12.60
N ASN A 31 -5.25 -2.69 13.05
CA ASN A 31 -6.52 -2.67 12.30
C ASN A 31 -6.36 -1.94 10.97
N GLY A 32 -5.58 -0.87 10.93
CA GLY A 32 -5.21 -0.20 9.68
C GLY A 32 -4.55 -1.14 8.68
N PHE A 33 -3.65 -2.01 9.14
CA PHE A 33 -2.98 -2.97 8.26
C PHE A 33 -3.95 -4.00 7.72
N THR A 34 -4.84 -4.55 8.55
CA THR A 34 -5.87 -5.50 8.10
C THR A 34 -6.78 -4.86 7.05
N GLN A 35 -7.21 -3.61 7.24
CA GLN A 35 -8.02 -2.91 6.25
C GLN A 35 -7.24 -2.69 4.94
N MET A 36 -6.04 -2.14 5.02
CA MET A 36 -5.18 -1.93 3.85
C MET A 36 -4.90 -3.24 3.10
N ALA A 37 -4.70 -4.35 3.81
CA ALA A 37 -4.51 -5.66 3.20
C ALA A 37 -5.72 -6.08 2.34
N VAL A 38 -6.94 -5.89 2.85
CA VAL A 38 -8.19 -6.15 2.10
C VAL A 38 -8.32 -5.20 0.91
N GLU A 39 -7.95 -3.93 1.08
CA GLU A 39 -7.95 -2.93 0.01
C GLU A 39 -6.99 -3.26 -1.13
N LEU A 40 -5.79 -3.75 -0.81
CA LEU A 40 -4.84 -4.22 -1.84
C LEU A 40 -5.41 -5.41 -2.63
N ILE A 41 -6.14 -6.32 -1.99
CA ILE A 41 -6.83 -7.44 -2.68
C ILE A 41 -7.95 -6.91 -3.57
N ALA A 42 -8.73 -5.94 -3.10
CA ALA A 42 -9.77 -5.30 -3.89
C ALA A 42 -9.20 -4.56 -5.10
N LEU A 43 -8.06 -3.89 -4.91
CA LEU A 43 -7.35 -3.14 -5.95
C LEU A 43 -6.79 -4.07 -7.03
N ASP A 44 -6.27 -5.24 -6.66
CA ASP A 44 -5.83 -6.27 -7.62
C ASP A 44 -6.95 -6.75 -8.55
N GLN A 45 -8.22 -6.61 -8.14
CA GLN A 45 -9.42 -6.95 -8.93
C GLN A 45 -10.08 -5.73 -9.59
N TRP A 46 -9.48 -4.55 -9.46
CA TRP A 46 -10.02 -3.34 -10.05
C TRP A 46 -9.56 -3.20 -11.49
N GLU A 47 -10.50 -2.96 -12.41
CA GLU A 47 -10.22 -2.91 -13.86
C GLU A 47 -9.20 -1.84 -14.27
N LYS A 48 -9.02 -0.80 -13.44
CA LYS A 48 -8.03 0.27 -13.68
C LYS A 48 -6.68 0.00 -12.99
N CYS A 49 -6.52 -1.15 -12.33
CA CYS A 49 -5.24 -1.58 -11.80
C CYS A 49 -4.31 -2.00 -12.94
N PRO A 50 -3.00 -1.65 -12.90
CA PRO A 50 -2.02 -2.20 -13.83
C PRO A 50 -2.08 -3.73 -13.87
N SER A 51 -1.70 -4.32 -15.00
CA SER A 51 -1.62 -5.78 -15.11
C SER A 51 -0.57 -6.36 -14.15
N VAL A 52 -0.67 -7.65 -13.84
CA VAL A 52 0.30 -8.34 -12.97
C VAL A 52 1.72 -8.22 -13.54
N ASP A 53 1.87 -8.24 -14.87
CA ASP A 53 3.17 -8.10 -15.52
C ASP A 53 3.74 -6.67 -15.43
N GLN A 54 2.88 -5.65 -15.45
CA GLN A 54 3.29 -4.25 -15.33
C GLN A 54 3.66 -3.87 -13.89
N GLN A 55 2.90 -4.38 -12.93
CA GLN A 55 3.13 -4.14 -11.51
C GLN A 55 2.90 -5.45 -10.73
N PRO A 56 3.93 -6.30 -10.56
CA PRO A 56 3.80 -7.59 -9.87
C PRO A 56 3.48 -7.47 -8.38
N GLN A 57 3.77 -6.31 -7.79
CA GLN A 57 3.62 -6.02 -6.37
C GLN A 57 2.80 -4.74 -6.17
N LEU A 58 1.71 -4.82 -5.41
CA LEU A 58 1.01 -3.63 -4.93
C LEU A 58 1.54 -3.25 -3.56
N PHE A 59 1.96 -2.00 -3.41
CA PHE A 59 2.45 -1.45 -2.15
C PHE A 59 1.32 -0.75 -1.42
N GLY A 60 1.30 -0.91 -0.10
CA GLY A 60 0.41 -0.19 0.80
C GLY A 60 1.21 0.38 1.97
N ALA A 61 0.74 1.50 2.50
CA ALA A 61 1.18 2.05 3.77
C ALA A 61 0.00 2.32 4.71
N VAL A 62 0.22 2.13 6.00
CA VAL A 62 -0.67 2.60 7.07
C VAL A 62 0.07 3.66 7.85
N SER A 63 -0.59 4.77 8.17
CA SER A 63 0.02 5.86 8.90
C SER A 63 -0.88 6.46 9.97
N THR A 64 -0.26 6.84 11.10
CA THR A 64 -0.86 7.73 12.10
C THR A 64 -0.48 9.20 11.93
N GLY A 65 0.12 9.53 10.79
CA GLY A 65 0.81 10.80 10.53
C GLY A 65 2.24 10.81 11.07
N THR A 66 2.46 10.35 12.30
CA THR A 66 3.79 10.32 12.95
C THR A 66 4.51 8.99 12.82
N ILE A 67 3.79 7.89 12.58
CA ILE A 67 4.36 6.55 12.38
C ILE A 67 3.81 5.97 11.09
N TRP A 68 4.67 5.32 10.31
CA TRP A 68 4.34 4.66 9.05
C TRP A 68 4.77 3.19 9.12
N GLN A 69 3.88 2.31 8.63
CA GLN A 69 4.15 0.89 8.44
C GLN A 69 3.74 0.49 7.02
N PHE A 70 4.45 -0.48 6.44
CA PHE A 70 4.25 -0.89 5.05
C PHE A 70 3.73 -2.33 4.92
N GLY A 71 3.01 -2.56 3.83
CA GLY A 71 2.59 -3.88 3.38
C GLY A 71 2.78 -4.06 1.87
N ILE A 72 2.95 -5.30 1.46
CA ILE A 72 3.11 -5.66 0.04
C ILE A 72 2.17 -6.81 -0.29
N LEU A 73 1.37 -6.66 -1.34
CA LEU A 73 0.67 -7.78 -1.97
C LEU A 73 1.50 -8.30 -3.14
N HIS A 74 2.03 -9.52 -3.01
CA HIS A 74 2.66 -10.29 -4.08
C HIS A 74 1.57 -10.93 -4.94
N ARG A 75 1.18 -10.26 -6.04
CA ARG A 75 -0.06 -10.55 -6.78
C ARG A 75 -0.08 -11.94 -7.42
N GLN A 76 1.06 -12.43 -7.88
CA GLN A 76 1.20 -13.76 -8.49
C GLN A 76 1.01 -14.87 -7.44
N HIS A 77 1.52 -14.67 -6.23
CA HIS A 77 1.47 -15.66 -5.15
C HIS A 77 0.25 -15.50 -4.22
N LYS A 78 -0.55 -14.44 -4.43
CA LYS A 78 -1.66 -14.05 -3.53
C LYS A 78 -1.23 -13.99 -2.06
N LEU A 79 0.00 -13.51 -1.84
CA LEU A 79 0.62 -13.43 -0.52
C LEU A 79 0.71 -11.96 -0.10
N ILE A 80 0.24 -11.66 1.12
CA ILE A 80 0.42 -10.35 1.75
C ILE A 80 1.54 -10.45 2.79
N THR A 81 2.50 -9.54 2.67
CA THR A 81 3.62 -9.41 3.60
C THR A 81 3.46 -8.13 4.41
N GLN A 82 3.46 -8.25 5.73
CA GLN A 82 3.56 -7.11 6.64
C GLN A 82 5.04 -6.81 6.94
N ILE A 83 5.46 -5.56 6.74
CA ILE A 83 6.80 -5.12 7.14
C ILE A 83 6.72 -4.58 8.56
N LEU A 84 7.39 -5.24 9.50
CA LEU A 84 7.32 -4.87 10.93
C LEU A 84 8.10 -3.61 11.27
N THR A 85 8.99 -3.15 10.39
CA THR A 85 9.72 -1.89 10.55
C THR A 85 8.75 -0.71 10.58
N LEU A 86 8.85 0.10 11.64
CA LEU A 86 8.09 1.33 11.81
C LEU A 86 8.99 2.53 11.49
N TYR A 87 8.50 3.43 10.63
CA TYR A 87 9.19 4.66 10.26
C TYR A 87 8.53 5.84 10.97
N ARG A 88 9.32 6.59 11.75
CA ARG A 88 8.83 7.70 12.59
C ARG A 88 9.12 9.03 11.91
N VAL A 89 8.14 9.90 11.79
CA VAL A 89 8.34 11.26 11.27
C VAL A 89 8.53 12.23 12.45
N PRO A 90 9.53 13.13 12.42
CA PRO A 90 10.43 13.43 11.30
C PRO A 90 11.72 12.59 11.25
N THR A 91 12.02 11.77 12.26
CA THR A 91 13.31 11.06 12.42
C THR A 91 13.74 10.25 11.19
N ASP A 92 12.79 9.53 10.59
CA ASP A 92 12.99 8.60 9.49
C ASP A 92 12.43 9.15 8.16
N LEU A 93 12.33 10.48 8.03
CA LEU A 93 11.72 11.10 6.85
C LEU A 93 12.46 10.73 5.54
N GLU A 94 13.80 10.70 5.57
CA GLU A 94 14.57 10.31 4.40
C GLU A 94 14.31 8.87 3.95
N PRO A 95 14.47 7.83 4.80
CA PRO A 95 14.17 6.47 4.37
C PRO A 95 12.69 6.27 4.01
N LEU A 96 11.77 6.94 4.73
CA LEU A 96 10.34 6.92 4.40
C LEU A 96 10.07 7.43 2.98
N THR A 97 10.61 8.60 2.62
CA THR A 97 10.41 9.19 1.29
C THR A 97 11.03 8.34 0.19
N ARG A 98 12.20 7.72 0.43
CA ARG A 98 12.82 6.79 -0.52
C ARG A 98 11.93 5.58 -0.80
N ILE A 99 11.29 5.01 0.23
CA ILE A 99 10.36 3.89 0.07
C ILE A 99 9.13 4.30 -0.75
N LEU A 100 8.54 5.46 -0.46
CA LEU A 100 7.39 5.98 -1.20
C LEU A 100 7.71 6.22 -2.68
N ILE A 101 8.89 6.81 -2.96
CA ILE A 101 9.36 7.02 -4.34
C ILE A 101 9.60 5.68 -5.04
N ALA A 102 10.23 4.73 -4.35
CA ALA A 102 10.49 3.40 -4.92
C ALA A 102 9.19 2.65 -5.24
N ALA A 103 8.18 2.71 -4.37
CA ALA A 103 6.87 2.10 -4.58
C ALA A 103 6.14 2.65 -5.83
N LEU A 104 6.40 3.91 -6.17
CA LEU A 104 5.77 4.61 -7.30
C LEU A 104 6.60 4.58 -8.59
N SER A 105 7.83 4.10 -8.53
CA SER A 105 8.73 4.04 -9.68
C SER A 105 8.58 2.70 -10.41
N SER A 106 8.65 2.73 -11.74
CA SER A 106 8.81 1.52 -12.54
C SER A 106 10.15 0.88 -12.22
N SER A 107 10.17 -0.42 -11.93
CA SER A 107 11.42 -1.18 -11.90
C SER A 107 11.98 -1.16 -13.33
N ASN A 108 13.08 -0.45 -13.55
CA ASN A 108 13.88 -0.57 -14.78
C ASN A 108 14.57 -1.93 -14.83
#